data_AF-A0A1I7LXW1-F1
#
_entry.id   AF-A0A1I7LXW1-F1
#
_cell.length_a   1.000
_cell.length_b   1.000
_cell.length_c   1.000
_cell.angle_alpha   90.00
_cell.angle_beta   90.00
_cell.angle_gamma   90.00
#
_symmetry.space_group_name_H-M   'P 1'
#
loop_
_entity.id
_entity.type
_entity.pdbx_description
1 polymer ?
#
loop_
_entity_poly.entity_id
_entity_poly.type
_entity_poly.pdbx_seq_one_letter_code
_entity_poly.pdbx_strand_id
1 'polypeptide(L)'
;MVSRAQWLLEEGMAAGRDLADTATAAGLRALSHDPAVVMEMEMSRRLNDAAAGLTAKGWPAEDVSLWRGGVMIGVGLRMKDLANG
;
A
#
# COMPACT_ATOMS: atom_id res chain seq x y z
N MET A 1 4.24 -18.22 18.32
CA MET A 1 4.11 -16.75 18.39
C MET A 1 4.76 -16.17 17.14
N VAL A 2 4.03 -15.36 16.38
CA VAL A 2 4.57 -14.62 15.23
C VAL A 2 5.45 -13.48 15.76
N SER A 3 6.61 -13.25 15.16
CA SER A 3 7.49 -12.14 15.58
C SER A 3 6.87 -10.78 15.22
N ARG A 4 7.22 -9.71 15.94
CA ARG A 4 6.75 -8.34 15.63
C ARG A 4 7.06 -7.98 14.17
N ALA A 5 8.26 -8.32 13.70
CA ALA A 5 8.69 -8.06 12.33
C ALA A 5 7.82 -8.79 11.30
N GLN A 6 7.53 -10.07 11.54
CA GLN A 6 6.66 -10.84 10.65
C GLN A 6 5.24 -10.30 10.64
N TRP A 7 4.69 -9.95 11.80
CA TRP A 7 3.36 -9.34 11.87
C TRP A 7 3.30 -8.00 11.12
N LEU A 8 4.32 -7.15 11.25
CA LEU A 8 4.42 -5.88 10.51
C LEU A 8 4.45 -6.07 9.00
N LEU A 9 5.17 -7.09 8.53
CA LEU A 9 5.21 -7.44 7.11
C LEU A 9 3.86 -7.95 6.62
N GLU A 10 3.21 -8.84 7.37
CA GLU A 10 1.89 -9.38 7.03
C GLU A 10 0.81 -8.29 7.00
N GLU A 11 0.80 -7.43 8.02
CA GLU A 11 -0.10 -6.28 8.10
C GLU A 11 0.15 -5.30 6.95
N GLY A 12 1.43 -5.00 6.67
CA GLY A 12 1.82 -4.18 5.53
C GLY A 12 1.32 -4.80 4.21
N MET A 13 1.53 -6.09 3.99
CA MET A 13 1.08 -6.77 2.78
C MET A 13 -0.44 -6.73 2.61
N ALA A 14 -1.21 -6.91 3.69
CA ALA A 14 -2.67 -6.78 3.64
C ALA A 14 -3.07 -5.35 3.24
N ALA A 15 -2.53 -4.34 3.93
CA ALA A 15 -2.77 -2.93 3.60
C ALA A 15 -2.37 -2.58 2.15
N GLY A 16 -1.30 -3.20 1.62
CA GLY A 16 -0.88 -3.01 0.24
C GLY A 16 -1.84 -3.58 -0.80
N ARG A 17 -2.51 -4.71 -0.52
CA ARG A 17 -3.53 -5.27 -1.40
C ARG A 17 -4.76 -4.36 -1.46
N ASP A 18 -5.23 -3.90 -0.30
CA ASP A 18 -6.35 -2.97 -0.21
C ASP A 18 -6.03 -1.63 -0.90
N LEU A 19 -4.79 -1.16 -0.76
CA LEU A 19 -4.31 0.04 -1.44
C LEU A 19 -4.34 -0.12 -2.96
N ALA A 20 -3.88 -1.27 -3.46
CA ALA A 20 -3.91 -1.61 -4.88
C ALA A 20 -5.34 -1.65 -5.44
N ASP A 21 -6.28 -2.28 -4.75
CA ASP A 21 -7.69 -2.33 -5.18
C ASP A 21 -8.32 -0.93 -5.22
N THR A 22 -8.10 -0.13 -4.17
CA THR A 22 -8.66 1.22 -4.09
C THR A 22 -8.07 2.17 -5.12
N ALA A 23 -6.76 2.10 -5.37
CA ALA A 23 -6.12 2.87 -6.42
C ALA A 23 -6.63 2.46 -7.80
N THR A 24 -6.74 1.16 -8.07
CA THR A 24 -7.29 0.64 -9.34
C THR A 24 -8.70 1.14 -9.59
N ALA A 25 -9.56 1.10 -8.57
CA ALA A 25 -10.91 1.64 -8.64
C ALA A 25 -10.93 3.16 -8.90
N ALA A 26 -9.95 3.91 -8.39
CA ALA A 26 -9.81 5.35 -8.68
C ALA A 26 -9.38 5.60 -10.13
N GLY A 27 -8.39 4.86 -10.63
CA GLY A 27 -7.94 4.93 -12.02
C GLY A 27 -9.05 4.61 -13.02
N LEU A 28 -9.81 3.54 -12.78
CA LEU A 28 -10.94 3.16 -13.64
C LEU A 28 -12.07 4.19 -13.70
N ARG A 29 -12.18 5.06 -12.69
CA ARG A 29 -13.16 6.16 -12.64
C ARG A 29 -12.61 7.47 -13.21
N ALA A 30 -11.33 7.53 -13.54
CA ALA A 30 -10.70 8.74 -14.05
C ALA A 30 -11.22 9.05 -15.46
N LEU A 31 -11.78 10.25 -15.63
CA LEU A 31 -12.31 10.72 -16.92
C LEU A 31 -11.39 11.73 -17.61
N SER A 32 -10.39 12.26 -16.89
CA SER A 32 -9.59 13.41 -17.30
C SER A 32 -8.08 13.15 -17.41
N HIS A 33 -7.60 12.00 -16.91
CA HIS A 33 -6.18 11.65 -16.87
C HIS A 33 -6.01 10.16 -17.18
N ASP A 34 -4.80 9.76 -17.56
CA ASP A 34 -4.45 8.35 -17.71
C ASP A 34 -4.74 7.58 -16.40
N PRO A 35 -5.56 6.52 -16.44
CA PRO A 35 -5.87 5.68 -15.28
C PRO A 35 -4.63 5.22 -14.51
N ALA A 36 -3.54 4.87 -15.20
CA ALA A 36 -2.31 4.40 -14.55
C ALA A 36 -1.64 5.51 -13.73
N VAL A 37 -1.65 6.74 -14.23
CA VAL A 37 -1.10 7.90 -13.52
C VAL A 37 -1.94 8.22 -12.28
N VAL A 38 -3.27 8.18 -12.40
CA VAL A 38 -4.18 8.40 -11.27
C VAL A 38 -3.98 7.33 -10.18
N MET A 39 -3.81 6.07 -10.59
CA MET A 39 -3.48 4.97 -9.68
C MET A 39 -2.17 5.24 -8.92
N GLU A 40 -1.09 5.59 -9.62
CA GLU A 40 0.23 5.83 -9.01
C GLU A 40 0.20 6.99 -8.00
N MET A 41 -0.47 8.09 -8.38
CA MET A 41 -0.65 9.25 -7.50
C MET A 41 -1.43 8.88 -6.24
N GLU A 42 -2.54 8.15 -6.38
CA GLU A 42 -3.38 7.80 -5.24
C GLU A 42 -2.70 6.77 -4.32
N MET A 43 -1.94 5.83 -4.88
CA MET A 43 -1.10 4.91 -4.10
C MET A 43 -0.06 5.68 -3.28
N SER A 44 0.71 6.56 -3.94
CA SER A 44 1.76 7.34 -3.30
C SER A 44 1.22 8.22 -2.17
N ARG A 45 0.10 8.91 -2.42
CA ARG A 45 -0.56 9.77 -1.44
C ARG A 45 -0.97 8.97 -0.20
N ARG A 46 -1.73 7.89 -0.38
CA ARG A 46 -2.25 7.08 0.74
C ARG A 46 -1.14 6.38 1.53
N LEU A 47 -0.12 5.87 0.84
CA LEU A 47 1.04 5.27 1.50
C LEU A 47 1.74 6.29 2.40
N ASN A 48 1.92 7.52 1.92
CA ASN A 48 2.54 8.58 2.70
C ASN A 48 1.66 9.03 3.87
N ASP A 49 0.35 9.19 3.65
CA ASP A 49 -0.61 9.54 4.71
C ASP A 49 -0.63 8.48 5.83
N ALA A 50 -0.63 7.19 5.46
CA ALA A 50 -0.62 6.09 6.42
C ALA A 50 0.71 6.02 7.21
N ALA A 51 1.86 6.16 6.51
CA ALA A 51 3.17 6.17 7.16
C ALA A 51 3.33 7.38 8.11
N ALA A 52 2.84 8.55 7.72
CA ALA A 52 2.80 9.74 8.57
C ALA A 52 1.90 9.50 9.80
N GLY A 53 0.75 8.87 9.62
CA GLY A 53 -0.16 8.49 10.71
C GLY A 53 0.46 7.52 11.72
N LEU A 54 1.23 6.53 11.27
CA LEU A 54 1.97 5.63 12.16
C LEU A 54 3.08 6.36 12.93
N THR A 55 3.82 7.23 12.25
CA THR A 55 4.86 8.05 12.86
C THR A 55 4.27 8.99 13.93
N ALA A 56 3.14 9.64 13.64
CA ALA A 56 2.43 10.50 14.59
C ALA A 56 1.91 9.74 15.82
N LYS A 57 1.63 8.44 15.70
CA LYS A 57 1.27 7.55 16.81
C LYS A 57 2.49 7.08 17.64
N GLY A 58 3.70 7.53 17.30
CA GLY A 58 4.93 7.19 18.03
C GLY A 58 5.53 5.84 17.64
N TRP A 59 5.20 5.31 16.46
CA TRP A 59 5.83 4.08 15.99
C TRP A 59 7.30 4.30 15.66
N PRO A 60 8.21 3.35 16.02
CA PRO A 60 9.61 3.43 15.65
C PRO A 60 9.80 3.51 14.12
N ALA A 61 10.77 4.30 13.67
CA ALA A 61 11.04 4.49 12.24
C ALA A 61 11.36 3.17 11.52
N GLU A 62 12.04 2.24 12.20
CA GLU A 62 12.34 0.89 11.67
C GLU A 62 11.06 0.09 11.43
N ASP A 63 10.11 0.14 12.36
CA ASP A 63 8.83 -0.57 12.24
C ASP A 63 7.97 0.01 11.11
N VAL A 64 7.93 1.35 10.99
CA VAL A 64 7.23 2.02 9.89
C VAL A 64 7.87 1.67 8.55
N SER A 65 9.20 1.59 8.49
CA SER A 65 9.93 1.21 7.27
C SER A 65 9.65 -0.23 6.88
N LEU A 66 9.63 -1.15 7.86
CA LEU A 66 9.31 -2.55 7.64
C LEU A 66 7.86 -2.73 7.14
N TRP A 67 6.92 -2.03 7.77
CA TRP A 67 5.52 -2.01 7.34
C TRP A 67 5.38 -1.48 5.90
N ARG A 68 6.06 -0.37 5.55
CA ARG A 68 6.07 0.16 4.18
C ARG A 68 6.63 -0.85 3.18
N GLY A 69 7.66 -1.60 3.56
CA GLY A 69 8.18 -2.72 2.76
C GLY A 69 7.09 -3.78 2.50
N GLY A 70 6.36 -4.18 3.53
CA GLY A 70 5.19 -5.06 3.41
C GLY A 70 4.13 -4.52 2.45
N VAL A 71 3.80 -3.23 2.56
CA VAL A 71 2.83 -2.55 1.67
C VAL A 71 3.24 -2.67 0.20
N MET A 72 4.49 -2.38 -0.13
CA MET A 72 4.98 -2.48 -1.52
C MET A 72 4.91 -3.91 -2.07
N ILE A 73 5.21 -4.91 -1.23
CA ILE A 73 5.06 -6.33 -1.61
C ILE A 73 3.57 -6.66 -1.86
N GLY A 74 2.68 -6.23 -0.95
CA GLY A 74 1.24 -6.44 -1.08
C GLY A 74 0.65 -5.85 -2.36
N VAL A 75 1.05 -4.62 -2.69
CA VAL A 75 0.67 -3.95 -3.96
C VAL A 75 1.16 -4.76 -5.16
N GLY A 76 2.45 -5.13 -5.19
CA GLY A 76 3.03 -5.87 -6.31
C GLY A 76 2.36 -7.22 -6.54
N LEU A 77 2.06 -7.96 -5.47
CA LEU A 77 1.31 -9.20 -5.54
C LEU A 77 -0.10 -8.98 -6.11
N ARG A 78 -0.83 -7.98 -5.60
CA ARG A 78 -2.21 -7.72 -6.06
C ARG A 78 -2.26 -7.31 -7.52
N MET A 79 -1.33 -6.46 -7.96
CA MET A 79 -1.23 -6.03 -9.36
C MET A 79 -0.90 -7.20 -10.29
N LYS A 80 -0.03 -8.11 -9.86
CA LYS A 80 0.23 -9.34 -10.59
C LYS A 80 -1.03 -10.20 -10.71
N ASP A 81 -1.82 -10.34 -9.65
CA ASP A 81 -3.07 -11.11 -9.68
C ASP A 81 -4.09 -10.50 -10.65
N LEU A 82 -4.24 -9.17 -10.64
CA LEU A 82 -5.13 -8.43 -11.55
C LEU A 82 -4.70 -8.53 -13.01
N ALA A 83 -3.39 -8.59 -13.30
CA ALA A 83 -2.88 -8.72 -14.65
C ALA A 83 -3.03 -10.14 -15.24
N ASN A 84 -3.18 -11.16 -14.38
CA ASN A 84 -3.29 -12.56 -14.79
C ASN A 84 -4.72 -13.13 -14.70
N GLY A 85 -5.67 -12.35 -14.18
CA GLY A 85 -7.10 -12.70 -14.10
C GLY A 85 -7.90 -12.08 -15.25
#